data_AF-A0A0F5VIT3-F1
#
_entry.id   AF-A0A0F5VIT3-F1
#
_cell.length_a   1.000
_cell.length_b   1.000
_cell.length_c   1.000
_cell.angle_alpha   90.00
_cell.angle_beta   90.00
_cell.angle_gamma   90.00
#
_symmetry.space_group_name_H-M   'P 1'
#
loop_
_entity.id
_entity.type
_entity.pdbx_description
1 polymer ?
#
loop_
_entity_poly.entity_id
_entity_poly.type
_entity_poly.pdbx_seq_one_letter_code
_entity_poly.pdbx_strand_id
1 'polypeptide(L)'
;LAEEKGVALFTAYHRRYNTNVLDLLGSLPADVPVERLTVRYWEKIEEHVGKDRWYLDPARCGGGCVADNGPNAFDVVHLFLGDDVAFKEASVGRDRQGIDRLAVIPLQDTEGVTAV
;
A
#
# COMPACT_ATOMS: atom_id res chain seq x y z
N LEU A 1 -10.35 -9.97 -19.51
CA LEU A 1 -10.04 -11.41 -19.38
C LEU A 1 -10.89 -12.10 -18.30
N ALA A 2 -10.79 -11.76 -17.02
CA ALA A 2 -11.58 -12.44 -15.98
C ALA A 2 -13.10 -12.33 -16.21
N GLU A 3 -13.58 -11.11 -16.47
CA GLU A 3 -14.98 -10.83 -16.85
C GLU A 3 -15.38 -11.59 -18.13
N GLU A 4 -14.61 -11.45 -19.21
CA GLU A 4 -14.82 -12.15 -20.48
C GLU A 4 -14.92 -13.68 -20.32
N LYS A 5 -14.18 -14.25 -19.36
CA LYS A 5 -14.15 -15.68 -19.08
C LYS A 5 -15.14 -16.11 -17.99
N GLY A 6 -15.85 -15.16 -17.35
CA GLY A 6 -16.77 -15.44 -16.26
C GLY A 6 -16.10 -16.06 -15.03
N VAL A 7 -14.84 -15.71 -14.76
CA VAL A 7 -14.07 -16.22 -13.60
C VAL A 7 -13.71 -15.11 -12.62
N ALA A 8 -13.55 -15.46 -11.35
CA ALA A 8 -13.09 -14.52 -10.33
C ALA A 8 -11.59 -14.20 -10.52
N LEU A 9 -11.24 -12.92 -10.44
CA LEU A 9 -9.87 -12.46 -10.25
C LEU A 9 -9.73 -12.01 -8.80
N PHE A 10 -8.90 -12.72 -8.04
CA PHE A 10 -8.65 -12.41 -6.64
C PHE A 10 -7.26 -11.83 -6.48
N THR A 11 -7.18 -10.56 -6.06
CA THR A 11 -5.93 -9.89 -5.77
C THR A 11 -5.44 -10.26 -4.38
N ALA A 12 -4.16 -10.60 -4.26
CA ALA A 12 -3.55 -11.07 -3.02
C ALA A 12 -3.15 -9.91 -2.07
N TYR A 13 -4.06 -8.96 -1.82
CA TYR A 13 -3.88 -7.89 -0.83
C TYR A 13 -3.93 -8.49 0.58
N HIS A 14 -2.81 -9.09 1.00
CA HIS A 14 -2.74 -9.92 2.19
C HIS A 14 -2.95 -9.13 3.48
N ARG A 15 -2.77 -7.80 3.46
CA ARG A 15 -3.01 -6.94 4.62
C ARG A 15 -4.48 -6.82 4.99
N ARG A 16 -5.42 -7.00 4.06
CA ARG A 16 -6.86 -7.12 4.35
C ARG A 16 -7.21 -8.29 5.27
N TYR A 17 -6.33 -9.29 5.33
CA TYR A 17 -6.53 -10.50 6.13
C TYR A 17 -5.62 -10.54 7.35
N ASN A 18 -4.89 -9.45 7.63
CA ASN A 18 -4.03 -9.38 8.81
C ASN A 18 -4.88 -9.16 10.06
N THR A 19 -4.85 -10.11 10.99
CA THR A 19 -5.66 -10.08 12.22
C THR A 19 -5.45 -8.80 13.02
N ASN A 20 -4.21 -8.31 13.17
CA ASN A 20 -3.95 -7.09 13.94
C ASN A 20 -4.57 -5.84 13.30
N VAL A 21 -4.60 -5.79 11.95
CA VAL A 21 -5.22 -4.67 11.22
C VAL A 21 -6.74 -4.73 11.37
N LEU A 22 -7.33 -5.93 11.28
CA LEU A 22 -8.77 -6.13 11.44
C LEU A 22 -9.24 -5.89 12.88
N ASP A 23 -8.47 -6.31 13.87
CA ASP A 23 -8.76 -6.07 15.27
C ASP A 23 -8.71 -4.57 15.59
N LEU A 24 -7.73 -3.85 15.04
CA LEU A 24 -7.69 -2.39 15.15
C LEU A 24 -8.94 -1.76 14.54
N LEU A 25 -9.27 -2.09 13.29
CA LEU A 25 -10.44 -1.57 12.60
C LEU A 25 -11.73 -1.84 13.38
N GLY A 26 -11.91 -3.06 13.88
CA GLY A 26 -13.09 -3.45 14.66
C GLY A 26 -13.16 -2.82 16.06
N SER A 27 -12.03 -2.34 16.60
CA SER A 27 -11.98 -1.65 17.90
C SER A 27 -12.32 -0.16 17.83
N LEU A 28 -12.31 0.44 16.62
CA LEU A 28 -12.62 1.85 16.44
C LEU A 28 -14.11 2.11 16.69
N PRO A 29 -14.45 3.19 17.42
CA PRO A 29 -15.85 3.58 17.61
C PRO A 29 -16.47 4.06 16.29
N ALA A 30 -17.63 3.52 15.94
CA ALA A 30 -18.28 3.76 14.64
C ALA A 30 -18.67 5.23 14.38
N ASP A 31 -18.97 5.99 15.44
CA ASP A 31 -19.49 7.36 15.34
C ASP A 31 -18.41 8.43 15.57
N VAL A 32 -17.13 8.06 15.59
CA VAL A 32 -16.02 9.00 15.75
C VAL A 32 -15.22 9.04 14.44
N PRO A 33 -15.17 10.19 13.75
CA PRO A 33 -14.42 10.30 12.50
C PRO A 33 -12.92 10.17 12.74
N VAL A 34 -12.22 9.55 11.78
CA VAL A 34 -10.77 9.49 11.77
C VAL A 34 -10.22 10.87 11.40
N GLU A 35 -9.45 11.50 12.28
CA GLU A 35 -8.81 12.79 11.96
C GLU A 35 -7.56 12.62 11.08
N ARG A 36 -6.82 11.52 11.30
CA ARG A 36 -5.57 11.21 10.62
C ARG A 36 -5.27 9.72 10.67
N LEU A 37 -4.77 9.19 9.56
CA LEU A 37 -4.24 7.84 9.47
C LEU A 37 -2.73 7.89 9.19
N THR A 38 -2.00 6.91 9.74
CA THR A 38 -0.59 6.71 9.37
C THR A 38 -0.37 5.24 9.07
N VAL A 39 0.15 4.94 7.88
CA VAL A 39 0.43 3.57 7.43
C VAL A 39 1.91 3.47 7.11
N ARG A 40 2.59 2.54 7.78
CA ARG A 40 4.02 2.28 7.54
C ARG A 40 4.19 0.86 7.06
N TYR A 41 4.75 0.73 5.88
CA TYR A 41 5.17 -0.56 5.35
C TYR A 41 6.70 -0.56 5.24
N TRP A 42 7.34 -1.27 6.15
CA TRP A 42 8.79 -1.42 6.17
C TRP A 42 9.14 -2.88 5.96
N GLU A 43 9.91 -3.12 4.91
CA GLU A 43 10.43 -4.43 4.60
C GLU A 43 11.85 -4.27 4.07
N LYS A 44 12.71 -5.22 4.44
CA LYS A 44 14.06 -5.29 3.90
C LYS A 44 14.07 -6.32 2.79
N ILE A 45 13.83 -5.86 1.57
CA ILE A 45 13.61 -6.72 0.40
C ILE A 45 14.75 -7.73 0.18
N GLU A 46 15.99 -7.38 0.57
CA GLU A 46 17.17 -8.24 0.49
C GLU A 46 17.06 -9.52 1.34
N GLU A 47 16.24 -9.51 2.39
CA GLU A 47 16.00 -10.67 3.26
C GLU A 47 14.91 -11.60 2.69
N HIS A 48 14.17 -11.12 1.68
CA HIS A 48 13.03 -11.82 1.07
C HIS A 48 13.28 -12.25 -0.37
N VAL A 49 14.28 -11.65 -1.04
CA VAL A 49 14.75 -12.11 -2.35
C VAL A 49 15.47 -13.44 -2.18
N GLY A 50 14.77 -14.53 -2.47
CA GLY A 50 15.36 -15.86 -2.57
C GLY A 50 16.38 -15.93 -3.72
N LYS A 51 16.42 -17.07 -4.42
CA LYS A 51 17.31 -17.19 -5.60
C LYS A 51 16.87 -16.29 -6.76
N ASP A 52 15.60 -15.92 -6.79
CA ASP A 52 15.05 -15.08 -7.84
C ASP A 52 15.13 -13.60 -7.47
N ARG A 53 15.91 -12.86 -8.24
CA ARG A 53 16.31 -11.47 -7.96
C ARG A 53 15.57 -10.46 -8.83
N TRP A 54 14.53 -10.88 -9.54
CA TRP A 54 13.79 -9.98 -10.45
C TRP A 54 13.17 -8.77 -9.73
N TYR A 55 12.81 -8.90 -8.46
CA TYR A 55 12.33 -7.80 -7.61
C TYR A 55 13.37 -6.70 -7.40
N LEU A 56 14.66 -6.97 -7.67
CA LEU A 56 15.74 -5.98 -7.60
C LEU A 56 16.00 -5.30 -8.95
N ASP A 57 15.31 -5.73 -10.02
CA ASP A 57 15.43 -5.16 -11.35
C ASP A 57 14.18 -4.32 -11.65
N PRO A 58 14.25 -2.98 -11.55
CA PRO A 58 13.10 -2.10 -11.72
C PRO A 58 12.48 -2.21 -13.12
N ALA A 59 13.24 -2.63 -14.14
CA ALA A 59 12.69 -2.84 -15.48
C ALA A 59 11.78 -4.08 -15.54
N ARG A 60 11.97 -5.05 -14.63
CA ARG A 60 11.19 -6.28 -14.53
C ARG A 60 10.06 -6.17 -13.51
N CYS A 61 10.26 -5.45 -12.41
CA CYS A 61 9.24 -5.29 -11.36
C CYS A 61 8.43 -3.99 -11.43
N GLY A 62 8.79 -3.06 -12.30
CA GLY A 62 8.02 -1.83 -12.54
C GLY A 62 8.32 -0.69 -11.55
N GLY A 63 9.18 -0.90 -10.56
CA GLY A 63 9.58 0.13 -9.59
C GLY A 63 10.27 -0.46 -8.36
N GLY A 64 10.53 0.38 -7.36
CA GLY A 64 11.04 -0.03 -6.06
C GLY A 64 9.92 -0.25 -5.04
N CYS A 65 10.11 0.24 -3.81
CA CYS A 65 9.18 0.04 -2.70
C CYS A 65 7.74 0.52 -2.99
N VAL A 66 7.55 1.52 -3.85
CA VAL A 66 6.23 2.03 -4.24
C VAL A 66 5.47 1.00 -5.08
N ALA A 67 6.14 0.29 -5.99
CA ALA A 67 5.50 -0.72 -6.84
C ALA A 67 5.33 -2.05 -6.12
N ASP A 68 6.29 -2.40 -5.26
CA ASP A 68 6.33 -3.68 -4.56
C ASP A 68 5.35 -3.72 -3.38
N ASN A 69 5.59 -2.86 -2.38
CA ASN A 69 4.86 -2.86 -1.12
C ASN A 69 3.82 -1.74 -1.01
N GLY A 70 3.98 -0.66 -1.78
CA GLY A 70 3.03 0.45 -1.84
C GLY A 70 1.58 0.02 -2.04
N PRO A 71 1.25 -0.93 -2.94
CA PRO A 71 -0.14 -1.37 -3.12
C PRO A 71 -0.78 -1.93 -1.85
N ASN A 72 -0.01 -2.64 -1.01
CA ASN A 72 -0.52 -3.13 0.27
C ASN A 72 -0.72 -2.01 1.29
N ALA A 73 0.12 -0.97 1.27
CA ALA A 73 -0.03 0.19 2.14
C ALA A 73 -1.26 1.03 1.75
N PHE A 74 -1.44 1.30 0.46
CA PHE A 74 -2.61 2.02 -0.06
C PHE A 74 -3.91 1.27 0.21
N ASP A 75 -3.89 -0.04 0.04
CA ASP A 75 -5.03 -0.88 0.33
C ASP A 75 -5.47 -0.82 1.80
N VAL A 76 -4.51 -0.74 2.74
CA VAL A 76 -4.82 -0.49 4.15
C VAL A 76 -5.42 0.89 4.35
N VAL A 77 -4.97 1.93 3.64
CA VAL A 77 -5.61 3.25 3.71
C VAL A 77 -7.08 3.16 3.29
N HIS A 78 -7.36 2.50 2.17
CA HIS A 78 -8.73 2.29 1.68
C HIS A 78 -9.58 1.48 2.66
N LEU A 79 -8.97 0.51 3.36
CA LEU A 79 -9.68 -0.27 4.39
C LEU A 79 -10.20 0.59 5.55
N PHE A 80 -9.52 1.69 5.91
CA PHE A 80 -9.93 2.57 7.00
C PHE A 80 -10.72 3.80 6.54
N LEU A 81 -10.38 4.37 5.39
CA LEU A 81 -10.95 5.65 4.91
C LEU A 81 -11.90 5.50 3.71
N GLY A 82 -12.03 4.29 3.15
CA GLY A 82 -12.82 4.04 1.95
C GLY A 82 -12.11 4.40 0.64
N ASP A 83 -12.87 4.36 -0.46
CA ASP A 83 -12.34 4.47 -1.81
C ASP A 83 -12.17 5.93 -2.28
N ASP A 84 -12.72 6.91 -1.57
CA ASP A 84 -12.72 8.34 -1.94
C ASP A 84 -11.40 9.07 -1.60
N VAL A 85 -10.32 8.31 -1.41
CA VAL A 85 -8.99 8.82 -1.07
C VAL A 85 -8.20 9.14 -2.34
N ALA A 86 -7.69 10.38 -2.42
CA ALA A 86 -6.93 10.88 -3.55
C ALA A 86 -5.46 11.14 -3.20
N PHE A 87 -4.58 10.87 -4.17
CA PHE A 87 -3.18 11.26 -4.14
C PHE A 87 -3.02 12.78 -4.08
N LYS A 88 -2.08 13.25 -3.25
CA LYS A 88 -1.72 14.68 -3.18
C LYS A 88 -0.31 14.93 -3.68
N GLU A 89 0.66 14.26 -3.08
CA GLU A 89 2.06 14.43 -3.39
C GLU A 89 2.85 13.17 -3.03
N ALA A 90 4.12 13.13 -3.42
CA ALA A 90 5.03 12.09 -3.00
C ALA A 90 6.44 12.66 -2.80
N SER A 91 7.07 12.24 -1.71
CA SER A 91 8.53 12.34 -1.54
C SER A 91 9.12 10.95 -1.70
N VAL A 92 10.02 10.79 -2.68
CA VAL A 92 10.59 9.49 -3.04
C VAL A 92 12.12 9.55 -2.98
N GLY A 93 12.69 8.82 -2.04
CA GLY A 93 14.13 8.61 -1.91
C GLY A 93 14.60 7.47 -2.80
N ARG A 94 15.48 7.78 -3.76
CA ARG A 94 16.05 6.81 -4.70
C ARG A 94 17.51 6.49 -4.37
N ASP A 95 17.93 5.26 -4.65
CA ASP A 95 19.33 4.87 -4.55
C ASP A 95 20.16 5.29 -5.79
N ARG A 96 21.44 4.91 -5.82
CA ARG A 96 22.36 5.23 -6.93
C ARG A 96 21.95 4.60 -8.27
N GLN A 97 21.11 3.58 -8.26
CA GLN A 97 20.60 2.91 -9.45
C GLN A 97 19.24 3.50 -9.88
N GLY A 98 18.72 4.49 -9.16
CA GLY A 98 17.45 5.14 -9.44
C GLY A 98 16.23 4.40 -8.87
N ILE A 99 16.43 3.35 -8.07
CA ILE A 99 15.36 2.56 -7.46
C ILE A 99 14.83 3.30 -6.24
N ASP A 100 13.51 3.47 -6.13
CA ASP A 100 12.89 4.00 -4.93
C ASP A 100 13.02 3.03 -3.74
N ARG A 101 13.67 3.51 -2.68
CA ARG A 101 13.91 2.76 -1.42
C ARG A 101 13.06 3.27 -0.27
N LEU A 102 12.62 4.51 -0.38
CA LEU A 102 11.78 5.18 0.59
C LEU A 102 10.73 6.00 -0.15
N ALA A 103 9.50 5.94 0.31
CA ALA A 103 8.46 6.84 -0.15
C ALA A 103 7.62 7.32 1.03
N VAL A 104 7.24 8.59 0.98
CA VAL A 104 6.22 9.21 1.83
C VAL A 104 5.17 9.75 0.89
N ILE A 105 3.94 9.25 1.01
CA ILE A 105 2.88 9.51 0.03
C ILE A 105 1.62 9.97 0.77
N PRO A 106 1.47 11.29 0.97
CA PRO A 106 0.24 11.85 1.51
C PRO A 106 -0.95 11.58 0.58
N LEU A 107 -1.98 11.03 1.18
CA LEU A 107 -3.30 10.86 0.59
C LEU A 107 -4.33 11.66 1.39
N GLN A 108 -5.44 12.02 0.77
CA GLN A 108 -6.53 12.72 1.44
C GLN A 108 -7.88 12.31 0.86
N ASP A 109 -8.87 12.11 1.71
CA ASP A 109 -10.25 11.89 1.28
C ASP A 109 -10.97 13.20 0.90
N THR A 110 -12.26 13.11 0.58
CA THR A 110 -13.10 14.26 0.23
C THR A 110 -13.44 15.15 1.43
N GLU A 111 -13.32 14.65 2.66
CA GLU A 111 -13.61 15.38 3.90
C GLU A 111 -12.37 16.08 4.49
N GLY A 112 -11.20 15.80 3.91
CA GLY A 112 -9.93 16.42 4.28
C GLY A 112 -9.06 15.58 5.21
N VAL A 113 -9.49 14.37 5.58
CA VAL A 113 -8.73 13.42 6.41
C VAL A 113 -7.48 13.01 5.66
N THR A 114 -6.33 13.06 6.34
CA THR A 114 -5.04 12.75 5.73
C THR A 114 -4.54 11.37 6.14
N ALA A 115 -3.98 10.63 5.17
CA ALA A 115 -3.22 9.41 5.39
C ALA A 115 -1.79 9.59 4.88
N VAL A 116 -0.80 9.08 5.62
CA VAL A 116 0.62 9.16 5.24
C VAL A 116 1.41 7.93 5.63
#